data_AF-A0A3D3JZ46-F1
#
_entry.id   AF-A0A3D3JZ46-F1
#
_cell.length_a   1.000
_cell.length_b   1.000
_cell.length_c   1.000
_cell.angle_alpha   90.00
_cell.angle_beta   90.00
_cell.angle_gamma   90.00
#
_symmetry.space_group_name_H-M   'P 1'
#
loop_
_entity.id
_entity.type
_entity.pdbx_description
1 polymer ?
#
loop_
_entity_poly.entity_id
_entity_poly.type
_entity_poly.pdbx_seq_one_letter_code
_entity_poly.pdbx_strand_id
1 'polypeptide(L)' 'LDALKISTRSLNSLRSAGIETVAELAIKSPQELLGIRFFGEKCLNEVQMALNVYYK' A
#
# COMPACT_ATOMS: atom_id res chain seq x y z
N LEU A 1 0.03 0.93 -9.29
CA LEU A 1 -0.58 0.11 -8.21
C LEU A 1 -1.68 -0.85 -8.70
N ASP A 2 -2.42 -0.52 -9.74
CA ASP A 2 -3.64 -1.25 -10.16
C ASP A 2 -3.43 -2.74 -10.50
N ALA A 3 -2.20 -3.17 -10.80
CA ALA A 3 -1.84 -4.57 -10.99
C ALA A 3 -1.83 -5.41 -9.70
N LEU A 4 -1.69 -4.79 -8.51
CA LEU A 4 -1.54 -5.47 -7.22
C LEU A 4 -2.85 -6.03 -6.66
N LYS A 5 -3.99 -5.82 -7.33
CA LYS A 5 -5.34 -6.30 -6.90
C LYS A 5 -5.67 -6.04 -5.42
N ILE A 6 -5.18 -4.94 -4.85
CA ILE A 6 -5.50 -4.50 -3.49
C ILE A 6 -6.89 -3.84 -3.43
N SER A 7 -7.45 -3.68 -2.23
CA SER A 7 -8.75 -3.04 -2.09
C SER A 7 -8.72 -1.57 -2.52
N THR A 8 -9.86 -1.06 -2.99
CA THR A 8 -10.04 0.36 -3.37
C THR A 8 -9.77 1.31 -2.21
N ARG A 9 -10.03 0.90 -0.95
CA ARG A 9 -9.67 1.68 0.23
C ARG A 9 -8.15 1.83 0.35
N SER A 10 -7.41 0.72 0.29
CA SER A 10 -5.95 0.73 0.35
C SER A 10 -5.37 1.57 -0.77
N LEU A 11 -5.89 1.42 -1.99
CA LEU A 11 -5.47 2.18 -3.17
C LEU A 11 -5.72 3.68 -3.02
N ASN A 12 -6.89 4.09 -2.51
CA ASN A 12 -7.23 5.50 -2.27
C ASN A 12 -6.40 6.12 -1.14
N SER A 13 -6.13 5.37 -0.07
CA SER A 13 -5.25 5.84 1.01
C SER A 13 -3.81 6.03 0.52
N LEU A 14 -3.30 5.12 -0.32
CA LEU A 14 -1.99 5.25 -0.94
C LEU A 14 -1.90 6.45 -1.88
N ARG A 15 -2.88 6.64 -2.78
CA ARG A 15 -2.95 7.83 -3.65
C ARG A 15 -3.04 9.13 -2.84
N SER A 16 -3.81 9.14 -1.75
CA SER A 16 -3.90 10.31 -0.85
C SER A 16 -2.57 10.61 -0.14
N ALA A 17 -1.72 9.60 0.05
CA ALA A 17 -0.37 9.75 0.55
C ALA A 17 0.67 10.09 -0.54
N GLY A 18 0.22 10.26 -1.80
CA GLY A 18 1.10 10.52 -2.95
C GLY A 18 1.85 9.29 -3.45
N ILE A 19 1.40 8.08 -3.10
CA ILE A 19 2.00 6.82 -3.55
C ILE A 19 1.16 6.30 -4.73
N GLU A 20 1.72 6.35 -5.93
CA GLU A 20 1.05 5.92 -7.16
C GLU A 20 1.70 4.67 -7.76
N THR A 21 2.99 4.47 -7.47
CA THR A 21 3.80 3.39 -8.03
C THR A 21 4.13 2.31 -7.00
N VAL A 22 4.43 1.11 -7.49
CA VAL A 22 4.87 -0.02 -6.64
C VAL A 22 6.25 0.23 -6.04
N ALA A 23 7.11 0.96 -6.77
CA ALA A 23 8.43 1.34 -6.29
C ALA A 23 8.34 2.26 -5.06
N GLU A 24 7.53 3.32 -5.11
CA GLU A 24 7.30 4.20 -3.97
C GLU A 24 6.74 3.45 -2.77
N LEU A 25 5.79 2.53 -3.01
CA LEU A 25 5.20 1.70 -1.97
C LEU A 25 6.24 0.79 -1.30
N ALA A 26 7.16 0.22 -2.08
CA ALA A 26 8.20 -0.69 -1.58
C ALA A 26 9.32 0.04 -0.81
N ILE A 27 9.55 1.33 -1.11
CA ILE A 27 10.53 2.16 -0.41
C ILE A 27 9.99 2.65 0.94
N LYS A 28 8.66 2.77 1.07
CA LYS A 28 8.01 3.26 2.29
C LYS A 28 8.03 2.24 3.42
N SER A 29 8.24 2.74 4.64
CA SER A 29 8.22 1.90 5.83
C SER A 29 6.79 1.59 6.29
N PRO A 30 6.54 0.45 6.93
CA PRO A 30 5.23 0.10 7.48
C PRO A 30 4.69 1.15 8.47
N GLN A 31 5.60 1.81 9.20
CA GLN A 31 5.29 2.83 10.19
C GLN A 31 4.79 4.13 9.52
N GLU A 32 5.43 4.56 8.43
CA GLU A 32 4.94 5.69 7.64
C GLU A 32 3.57 5.40 7.02
N LEU A 33 3.36 4.16 6.55
CA LEU A 33 2.08 3.75 5.97
C LEU A 33 0.96 3.77 7.03
N LEU A 34 1.21 3.29 8.24
CA LEU A 34 0.26 3.37 9.36
C LEU A 34 -0.04 4.81 9.82
N GLY A 35 0.85 5.76 9.50
CA GLY A 35 0.62 7.19 9.74
C GLY A 35 -0.35 7.83 8.74
N ILE A 36 -0.68 7.16 7.63
CA ILE A 36 -1.60 7.68 6.62
C ILE A 36 -3.02 7.71 7.18
N ARG A 37 -3.69 8.86 7.03
CA ARG A 37 -5.08 9.02 7.46
C ARG A 37 -5.97 7.98 6.79
N PHE A 38 -6.73 7.22 7.60
CA PHE A 38 -7.58 6.10 7.16
C PHE A 38 -6.85 4.86 6.65
N PHE A 39 -5.53 4.76 6.84
CA PHE A 39 -4.76 3.56 6.56
C PHE A 39 -4.61 2.74 7.85
N GLY A 40 -5.27 1.58 7.89
CA GLY A 40 -5.26 0.68 9.05
C GLY A 40 -4.45 -0.59 8.81
N GLU A 41 -4.35 -1.44 9.84
CA GLU A 41 -3.64 -2.74 9.77
C GLU A 41 -4.11 -3.63 8.62
N LYS A 42 -5.42 -3.63 8.31
CA LYS A 42 -5.95 -4.36 7.14
C LYS A 42 -5.33 -3.87 5.82
N CYS A 43 -5.24 -2.56 5.62
CA CYS A 43 -4.65 -1.99 4.41
C CYS A 43 -3.16 -2.29 4.32
N LEU A 44 -2.45 -2.21 5.46
CA LEU A 44 -1.05 -2.56 5.55
C LEU A 44 -0.81 -4.03 5.16
N ASN A 45 -1.61 -4.95 5.70
CA ASN A 45 -1.51 -6.38 5.39
C ASN A 45 -1.81 -6.67 3.92
N GLU A 46 -2.85 -6.05 3.33
CA GLU A 46 -3.14 -6.18 1.90
C GLU A 46 -1.94 -5.75 1.03
N VAL A 47 -1.35 -4.60 1.36
CA VAL A 47 -0.17 -4.08 0.66
C VAL A 47 1.01 -5.03 0.78
N GLN A 48 1.33 -5.48 2.00
CA GLN A 48 2.43 -6.41 2.22
C GLN A 48 2.23 -7.74 1.51
N MET A 49 1.01 -8.30 1.54
CA MET A 49 0.68 -9.52 0.82
C MET A 49 0.84 -9.32 -0.69
N ALA A 50 0.36 -8.21 -1.23
CA ALA A 50 0.46 -7.94 -2.67
C ALA A 50 1.91 -7.75 -3.12
N LEU A 51 2.73 -7.03 -2.33
CA LEU A 51 4.17 -6.90 -2.60
C LEU A 51 4.88 -8.26 -2.52
N ASN A 52 4.58 -9.07 -1.51
CA ASN A 52 5.17 -10.40 -1.36
C ASN A 52 4.82 -11.33 -2.54
N VAL A 53 3.62 -11.22 -3.10
CA VAL A 53 3.23 -11.96 -4.32
C VAL A 53 3.94 -11.41 -5.55
N TYR A 54 4.14 -10.09 -5.64
CA TYR A 54 4.76 -9.44 -6.81
C TYR A 54 6.27 -9.70 -6.93
N TYR A 55 6.99 -9.80 -5.80
CA TYR A 55 8.44 -10.09 -5.79
C TYR A 55 8.79 -11.59 -5.78
N LYS A 56 7.78 -12.47 -5.81
CA LYS A 56 7.94 -13.92 -5.94
C LYS A 56 7.94 -14.33 -7.41
#